data_AF-A0A0F7FVF4-F1
#
_entry.id   AF-A0A0F7FVF4-F1
#
_cell.length_a   1.000
_cell.length_b   1.000
_cell.length_c   1.000
_cell.angle_alpha   90.00
_cell.angle_beta   90.00
_cell.angle_gamma   90.00
#
_symmetry.space_group_name_H-M   'P 1'
#
loop_
_entity.id
_entity.type
_entity.pdbx_description
1 polymer ?
#
loop_
_entity_poly.entity_id
_entity_poly.type
_entity_poly.pdbx_seq_one_letter_code
_entity_poly.pdbx_strand_id
1 'polypeptide(L)'
;MVSGHPVMPGFRPASSARRVGADDASAALQPFRDVYPGGTVMGSYAISPPTARRKFQGLLIALVVGVLGVVGALVNPPSAHAAESTLGAAAAQSGRYFGVAIASGRLNDSVYTSIASREFNSVTAENEMKIDATQPQRGQFNFTAGDRVYNWAVQNGKQVRGHTLAWHSQQPGWMQSLNGSELRRAMNDHITGVMTHYRGKIVEWDVVNEAFADGGSGARRDSNLQRSGNDWIEVAFRTARAVDPAAKLCYNDYNVENWNSAKTQAMYSMVRDFKQRGVPIDCVGFQAHFNEGNPYNSNFRTTLQSFAALGVDVSVTELDIQGASPTTFANVTNDCLAVARCVGITVWGVRDSDSWRSQHTPLLFNNNGSKKPAYDAVLNALNGGSSTPIPGGRIRGVGSERCLDVPNSSTTDGTQVQLWDCHGGTNQQWTHTADGEFRVYGNKCLDAGGTGNGARVQIYSCWGGDNQKWRVNSDGSIVGVQSGLCLDATGSGNGALLQLYSCWNGSNQRWAVT
;
A
#
# COMPACT_ATOMS: atom_id res chain seq x y z
N MET A 1 -2.57 -76.25 -22.41
CA MET A 1 -3.69 -76.44 -23.37
C MET A 1 -3.79 -75.11 -24.12
N VAL A 2 -3.32 -74.93 -25.37
CA VAL A 2 -3.71 -75.58 -26.66
C VAL A 2 -5.20 -75.33 -26.93
N SER A 3 -5.71 -74.70 -28.01
CA SER A 3 -5.16 -73.96 -29.18
C SER A 3 -6.19 -72.85 -29.59
N GLY A 4 -6.13 -72.03 -30.67
CA GLY A 4 -5.28 -71.93 -31.89
C GLY A 4 -5.71 -70.75 -32.81
N HIS A 5 -5.49 -70.84 -34.13
CA HIS A 5 -5.95 -69.91 -35.21
C HIS A 5 -6.48 -70.71 -36.44
N PRO A 6 -7.20 -70.11 -37.42
CA PRO A 6 -6.60 -69.65 -38.71
C PRO A 6 -7.12 -68.25 -39.19
N VAL A 7 -6.35 -67.32 -39.81
CA VAL A 7 -5.65 -67.22 -41.14
C VAL A 7 -6.43 -66.41 -42.21
N MET A 8 -5.71 -65.49 -42.90
CA MET A 8 -6.14 -64.62 -44.02
C MET A 8 -5.72 -65.16 -45.41
N PRO A 9 -6.26 -64.62 -46.51
CA PRO A 9 -5.42 -63.90 -47.51
C PRO A 9 -6.12 -62.63 -48.07
N GLY A 10 -5.51 -61.66 -48.75
CA GLY A 10 -4.14 -61.47 -49.23
C GLY A 10 -4.09 -61.15 -50.74
N PHE A 11 -3.59 -59.96 -51.16
CA PHE A 11 -2.67 -59.67 -52.31
C PHE A 11 -2.64 -58.18 -52.79
N ARG A 12 -1.47 -57.76 -53.28
CA ARG A 12 -1.09 -56.48 -53.97
C ARG A 12 -0.79 -56.80 -55.48
N PRO A 13 0.01 -56.06 -56.32
CA PRO A 13 0.70 -54.74 -56.30
C PRO A 13 0.46 -53.87 -57.59
N ALA A 14 1.04 -52.67 -57.84
CA ALA A 14 2.44 -52.34 -58.24
C ALA A 14 2.50 -50.86 -58.81
N SER A 15 3.62 -50.20 -59.16
CA SER A 15 4.99 -50.09 -58.61
C SER A 15 5.90 -49.03 -59.32
N SER A 16 6.70 -48.25 -58.58
CA SER A 16 7.95 -47.53 -59.01
C SER A 16 7.84 -46.24 -59.88
N ALA A 17 8.84 -45.32 -59.99
CA ALA A 17 10.28 -45.38 -59.65
C ALA A 17 11.02 -44.01 -59.44
N ARG A 18 12.11 -44.02 -58.63
CA ARG A 18 13.40 -43.22 -58.63
C ARG A 18 13.38 -41.67 -58.48
N ARG A 19 14.15 -41.01 -57.56
CA ARG A 19 15.64 -40.82 -57.38
C ARG A 19 16.25 -39.85 -58.44
N VAL A 20 17.15 -38.86 -58.21
CA VAL A 20 18.21 -38.55 -57.18
C VAL A 20 18.48 -37.01 -57.11
N GLY A 21 19.10 -36.49 -56.01
CA GLY A 21 19.96 -35.27 -56.00
C GLY A 21 19.31 -34.02 -55.38
N ALA A 22 19.78 -33.34 -54.32
CA ALA A 22 21.07 -33.12 -53.62
C ALA A 22 21.72 -31.74 -53.91
N ASP A 23 22.23 -31.14 -52.83
CA ASP A 23 23.24 -30.08 -52.68
C ASP A 23 22.84 -28.57 -52.68
N ASP A 24 22.98 -28.01 -51.46
CA ASP A 24 23.73 -26.80 -51.03
C ASP A 24 23.24 -25.33 -51.17
N ALA A 25 23.08 -24.74 -49.96
CA ALA A 25 23.83 -23.59 -49.40
C ALA A 25 23.58 -22.12 -49.83
N SER A 26 23.02 -21.38 -48.86
CA SER A 26 23.62 -20.20 -48.20
C SER A 26 23.93 -18.87 -48.95
N ALA A 27 23.13 -17.86 -48.60
CA ALA A 27 23.54 -16.59 -47.97
C ALA A 27 24.20 -15.40 -48.76
N ALA A 28 23.60 -14.22 -48.49
CA ALA A 28 24.25 -12.94 -48.08
C ALA A 28 24.57 -11.78 -49.07
N LEU A 29 24.23 -10.57 -48.57
CA LEU A 29 24.87 -9.24 -48.72
C LEU A 29 24.56 -8.28 -49.90
N GLN A 30 24.76 -6.99 -49.60
CA GLN A 30 24.43 -5.75 -50.33
C GLN A 30 25.67 -5.19 -51.10
N PRO A 31 25.79 -3.87 -51.41
CA PRO A 31 25.03 -2.99 -52.32
C PRO A 31 25.94 -2.36 -53.42
N PHE A 32 25.43 -1.45 -54.26
CA PHE A 32 26.26 -0.57 -55.10
C PHE A 32 25.82 0.91 -55.09
N ARG A 33 26.78 1.81 -55.33
CA ARG A 33 26.69 3.28 -55.47
C ARG A 33 27.28 3.68 -56.82
N ASP A 34 26.91 4.87 -57.32
CA ASP A 34 27.74 5.87 -58.03
C ASP A 34 26.85 7.04 -58.50
N VAL A 35 27.36 8.11 -59.14
CA VAL A 35 27.91 9.39 -58.65
C VAL A 35 27.80 10.40 -59.83
N TYR A 36 27.68 11.71 -59.51
CA TYR A 36 27.62 12.96 -60.32
C TYR A 36 28.44 13.08 -61.64
N PRO A 37 28.27 14.13 -62.52
CA PRO A 37 27.68 15.49 -62.37
C PRO A 37 26.62 15.88 -63.46
N GLY A 38 26.11 17.13 -63.65
CA GLY A 38 26.17 18.40 -62.89
C GLY A 38 26.46 19.67 -63.76
N GLY A 39 25.68 20.77 -63.66
CA GLY A 39 25.86 22.02 -64.44
C GLY A 39 24.74 23.09 -64.28
N THR A 40 25.09 24.38 -64.43
CA THR A 40 24.28 25.60 -64.11
C THR A 40 23.72 26.30 -65.35
N VAL A 41 22.65 27.14 -65.25
CA VAL A 41 22.52 28.51 -65.84
C VAL A 41 21.13 29.16 -65.58
N MET A 42 21.08 30.50 -65.54
CA MET A 42 19.91 31.37 -65.29
C MET A 42 18.90 31.49 -66.46
N GLY A 43 17.68 31.98 -66.16
CA GLY A 43 16.74 32.49 -67.18
C GLY A 43 15.48 33.15 -66.60
N SER A 44 15.47 34.48 -66.51
CA SER A 44 14.35 35.27 -65.97
C SER A 44 13.30 35.62 -67.03
N TYR A 45 12.02 35.72 -66.65
CA TYR A 45 11.04 36.58 -67.31
C TYR A 45 10.18 37.32 -66.28
N ALA A 46 9.87 38.58 -66.57
CA ALA A 46 9.19 39.54 -65.70
C ALA A 46 7.79 39.90 -66.23
N ILE A 47 6.99 40.57 -65.40
CA ILE A 47 6.11 41.73 -65.71
C ILE A 47 5.64 42.33 -64.36
N SER A 48 5.38 43.64 -64.33
CA SER A 48 5.52 44.48 -63.10
C SER A 48 4.23 45.27 -62.72
N PRO A 49 4.22 46.35 -61.87
CA PRO A 49 3.07 46.70 -61.01
C PRO A 49 2.49 48.12 -61.30
N PRO A 50 1.67 48.74 -60.42
CA PRO A 50 2.11 49.38 -59.16
C PRO A 50 1.25 48.90 -57.96
N THR A 51 1.11 49.49 -56.76
CA THR A 51 1.39 50.80 -56.10
C THR A 51 1.45 50.51 -54.57
N ALA A 52 1.80 51.35 -53.58
CA ALA A 52 2.18 52.76 -53.47
C ALA A 52 3.18 52.99 -52.30
N ARG A 53 3.84 54.15 -52.28
CA ARG A 53 4.82 54.55 -51.26
C ARG A 53 4.16 55.06 -49.98
N ARG A 54 4.83 54.89 -48.83
CA ARG A 54 5.21 56.03 -47.95
C ARG A 54 6.49 55.71 -47.15
N LYS A 55 7.33 56.72 -46.99
CA LYS A 55 8.63 56.67 -46.31
C LYS A 55 8.51 57.27 -44.90
N PHE A 56 9.33 56.82 -43.96
CA PHE A 56 10.05 57.70 -43.02
C PHE A 56 11.40 57.06 -42.66
N GLN A 57 12.41 57.88 -42.33
CA GLN A 57 13.80 57.48 -42.11
C GLN A 57 14.22 57.65 -40.64
N GLY A 58 15.28 56.94 -40.23
CA GLY A 58 15.94 57.05 -38.92
C GLY A 58 15.52 55.92 -37.97
N LEU A 59 16.42 55.25 -37.23
CA LEU A 59 17.84 55.51 -36.97
C LEU A 59 18.61 54.18 -36.81
N LEU A 60 19.91 54.17 -37.04
CA LEU A 60 20.79 53.06 -36.62
C LEU A 60 20.99 53.11 -35.10
N ILE A 61 20.80 51.97 -34.42
CA ILE A 61 21.58 51.48 -33.27
C ILE A 61 21.51 49.95 -33.33
N ALA A 62 22.66 49.29 -33.26
CA ALA A 62 22.72 47.83 -33.25
C ALA A 62 22.60 47.30 -31.82
N LEU A 63 21.78 46.27 -31.62
CA LEU A 63 21.82 45.40 -30.45
C LEU A 63 21.43 43.99 -30.86
N VAL A 64 22.40 43.08 -30.82
CA VAL A 64 22.21 41.67 -31.13
C VAL A 64 21.64 40.97 -29.90
N VAL A 65 20.42 40.44 -30.00
CA VAL A 65 19.91 39.40 -29.11
C VAL A 65 19.28 38.31 -29.98
N GLY A 66 19.91 37.14 -30.02
CA GLY A 66 19.39 35.98 -30.74
C GLY A 66 18.22 35.37 -29.98
N VAL A 67 17.07 35.21 -30.65
CA VAL A 67 15.92 34.48 -30.09
C VAL A 67 16.11 32.99 -30.34
N LEU A 68 16.64 32.28 -29.34
CA LEU A 68 16.48 30.83 -29.24
C LEU A 68 15.05 30.53 -28.77
N GLY A 69 14.19 30.14 -29.71
CA GLY A 69 12.82 29.74 -29.44
C GLY A 69 12.77 28.40 -28.69
N VAL A 70 12.79 28.45 -27.35
CA VAL A 70 12.48 27.29 -26.52
C VAL A 70 10.97 27.08 -26.56
N VAL A 71 10.52 25.98 -27.17
CA VAL A 71 9.15 25.48 -27.00
C VAL A 71 9.04 24.95 -25.58
N GLY A 72 8.68 25.84 -24.66
CA GLY A 72 8.34 25.47 -23.30
C GLY A 72 7.07 24.62 -23.34
N ALA A 73 7.22 23.30 -23.21
CA ALA A 73 6.10 22.44 -22.91
C ALA A 73 5.49 22.93 -21.60
N LEU A 74 4.26 23.46 -21.66
CA LEU A 74 3.47 23.81 -20.50
C LEU A 74 3.10 22.51 -19.79
N VAL A 75 3.99 22.05 -18.92
CA VAL A 75 3.64 21.07 -17.89
C VAL A 75 2.68 21.80 -16.96
N ASN A 76 1.38 21.67 -17.21
CA ASN A 76 0.38 22.06 -16.23
C ASN A 76 0.76 21.36 -14.92
N PRO A 77 0.97 22.10 -13.81
CA PRO A 77 1.10 21.44 -12.53
C PRO A 77 -0.16 20.60 -12.33
N PRO A 78 -0.05 19.37 -11.77
CA PRO A 78 -1.23 18.58 -11.46
C PRO A 78 -2.16 19.44 -10.61
N SER A 79 -3.44 19.50 -10.98
CA SER A 79 -4.45 20.22 -10.22
C SER A 79 -4.34 19.79 -8.76
N ALA A 80 -4.17 20.73 -7.84
CA ALA A 80 -4.15 20.43 -6.42
C ALA A 80 -5.52 19.83 -6.05
N HIS A 81 -5.58 18.50 -5.94
CA HIS A 81 -6.78 17.81 -5.48
C HIS A 81 -7.03 18.22 -4.03
N ALA A 82 -8.31 18.35 -3.66
CA ALA A 82 -8.67 18.54 -2.27
C ALA A 82 -8.19 17.33 -1.46
N ALA A 83 -7.78 17.53 -0.21
CA ALA A 83 -7.40 16.43 0.67
C ALA A 83 -8.61 15.49 0.89
N GLU A 84 -8.42 14.20 0.69
CA GLU A 84 -9.47 13.20 0.90
C GLU A 84 -9.69 12.91 2.38
N SER A 85 -10.90 12.44 2.70
CA SER A 85 -11.33 12.13 4.07
C SER A 85 -11.18 10.65 4.47
N THR A 86 -10.91 9.76 3.52
CA THR A 86 -10.78 8.30 3.72
C THR A 86 -9.49 7.76 3.12
N LEU A 87 -8.96 6.67 3.69
CA LEU A 87 -7.63 6.14 3.34
C LEU A 87 -7.56 5.66 1.88
N GLY A 88 -8.56 4.90 1.43
CA GLY A 88 -8.63 4.39 0.06
C GLY A 88 -8.74 5.49 -1.00
N ALA A 89 -9.51 6.55 -0.73
CA ALA A 89 -9.60 7.70 -1.62
C ALA A 89 -8.26 8.47 -1.67
N ALA A 90 -7.66 8.75 -0.50
CA ALA A 90 -6.37 9.44 -0.43
C ALA A 90 -5.26 8.67 -1.17
N ALA A 91 -5.18 7.36 -1.00
CA ALA A 91 -4.22 6.53 -1.74
C ALA A 91 -4.47 6.57 -3.27
N ALA A 92 -5.74 6.59 -3.69
CA ALA A 92 -6.12 6.62 -5.11
C ALA A 92 -5.69 7.91 -5.83
N GLN A 93 -5.55 9.04 -5.12
CA GLN A 93 -4.97 10.28 -5.69
C GLN A 93 -3.54 10.07 -6.23
N SER A 94 -2.81 9.09 -5.70
CA SER A 94 -1.47 8.71 -6.15
C SER A 94 -1.44 7.45 -7.04
N GLY A 95 -2.60 6.96 -7.50
CA GLY A 95 -2.75 5.73 -8.27
C GLY A 95 -2.57 4.43 -7.46
N ARG A 96 -2.73 4.50 -6.13
CA ARG A 96 -2.50 3.38 -5.21
C ARG A 96 -3.77 2.93 -4.50
N TYR A 97 -3.74 1.75 -3.90
CA TYR A 97 -4.79 1.28 -2.99
C TYR A 97 -4.42 1.46 -1.50
N PHE A 98 -5.45 1.59 -0.65
CA PHE A 98 -5.35 1.31 0.78
C PHE A 98 -6.37 0.21 1.13
N GLY A 99 -5.88 -0.92 1.60
CA GLY A 99 -6.62 -2.16 1.78
C GLY A 99 -6.70 -2.64 3.23
N VAL A 100 -7.51 -3.68 3.43
CA VAL A 100 -7.69 -4.30 4.76
C VAL A 100 -7.91 -5.81 4.66
N ALA A 101 -7.47 -6.55 5.68
CA ALA A 101 -7.86 -7.94 5.88
C ALA A 101 -9.33 -8.04 6.34
N ILE A 102 -10.12 -8.86 5.63
CA ILE A 102 -11.53 -9.08 5.93
C ILE A 102 -11.78 -10.51 6.40
N ALA A 103 -12.44 -10.62 7.56
CA ALA A 103 -12.95 -11.87 8.11
C ALA A 103 -14.44 -12.02 7.78
N SER A 104 -14.81 -13.10 7.10
CA SER A 104 -16.20 -13.42 6.71
C SER A 104 -17.15 -13.50 7.92
N GLY A 105 -16.67 -13.97 9.07
CA GLY A 105 -17.42 -14.03 10.32
C GLY A 105 -17.78 -12.66 10.90
N ARG A 106 -17.05 -11.60 10.55
CA ARG A 106 -17.28 -10.23 11.01
C ARG A 106 -18.23 -9.43 10.10
N LEU A 107 -18.64 -9.96 8.94
CA LEU A 107 -19.49 -9.25 7.98
C LEU A 107 -20.94 -9.01 8.44
N ASN A 108 -21.31 -9.46 9.64
CA ASN A 108 -22.60 -9.13 10.29
C ASN A 108 -22.45 -8.04 11.37
N ASP A 109 -21.23 -7.60 11.69
CA ASP A 109 -20.96 -6.48 12.61
C ASP A 109 -21.04 -5.17 11.83
N SER A 110 -22.04 -4.34 12.15
CA SER A 110 -22.30 -3.09 11.44
C SER A 110 -21.21 -2.04 11.63
N VAL A 111 -20.50 -2.03 12.77
CA VAL A 111 -19.37 -1.12 13.01
C VAL A 111 -18.18 -1.55 12.15
N TYR A 112 -17.89 -2.86 12.15
CA TYR A 112 -16.85 -3.46 11.29
C TYR A 112 -17.10 -3.13 9.83
N THR A 113 -18.28 -3.46 9.30
CA THR A 113 -18.58 -3.25 7.87
C THR A 113 -18.69 -1.77 7.50
N SER A 114 -19.15 -0.88 8.39
CA SER A 114 -19.25 0.56 8.10
C SER A 114 -17.89 1.26 8.05
N ILE A 115 -16.91 0.79 8.84
CA ILE A 115 -15.51 1.24 8.72
C ILE A 115 -14.89 0.63 7.47
N ALA A 116 -15.02 -0.69 7.31
CA ALA A 116 -14.40 -1.43 6.22
C ALA A 116 -14.90 -0.98 4.83
N SER A 117 -16.20 -0.68 4.68
CA SER A 117 -16.79 -0.21 3.42
C SER A 117 -16.35 1.20 3.06
N ARG A 118 -16.23 2.10 4.05
CA ARG A 118 -15.90 3.52 3.87
C ARG A 118 -14.42 3.77 3.61
N GLU A 119 -13.54 3.08 4.34
CA GLU A 119 -12.14 3.50 4.47
C GLU A 119 -11.20 2.83 3.46
N PHE A 120 -11.56 1.69 2.88
CA PHE A 120 -10.66 0.86 2.08
C PHE A 120 -11.19 0.59 0.67
N ASN A 121 -10.29 0.53 -0.31
CA ASN A 121 -10.60 0.20 -1.71
C ASN A 121 -9.96 -1.13 -2.20
N SER A 122 -9.27 -1.84 -1.32
CA SER A 122 -8.72 -3.18 -1.56
C SER A 122 -9.03 -4.11 -0.37
N VAL A 123 -9.19 -5.41 -0.64
CA VAL A 123 -9.51 -6.44 0.37
C VAL A 123 -8.59 -7.64 0.20
N THR A 124 -8.07 -8.15 1.30
CA THR A 124 -7.51 -9.51 1.39
C THR A 124 -8.45 -10.35 2.26
N ALA A 125 -8.75 -11.59 1.89
CA ALA A 125 -9.44 -12.51 2.80
C ALA A 125 -8.46 -12.99 3.88
N GLU A 126 -8.78 -12.77 5.16
CA GLU A 126 -7.84 -13.06 6.26
C GLU A 126 -7.50 -14.56 6.35
N ASN A 127 -8.49 -15.42 6.12
CA ASN A 127 -8.31 -16.88 6.14
C ASN A 127 -9.07 -17.61 5.04
N GLU A 128 -10.11 -17.01 4.46
CA GLU A 128 -11.12 -17.70 3.65
C GLU A 128 -10.67 -18.09 2.24
N MET A 129 -9.49 -17.64 1.81
CA MET A 129 -8.83 -18.03 0.56
C MET A 129 -7.56 -18.87 0.78
N LYS A 130 -7.26 -19.28 2.02
CA LYS A 130 -6.14 -20.18 2.35
C LYS A 130 -6.46 -21.64 1.99
N ILE A 131 -5.44 -22.49 2.05
CA ILE A 131 -5.45 -23.86 1.52
C ILE A 131 -6.49 -24.74 2.23
N ASP A 132 -6.54 -24.66 3.56
CA ASP A 132 -7.49 -25.42 4.40
C ASP A 132 -8.95 -25.00 4.19
N ALA A 133 -9.19 -23.68 4.08
CA ALA A 133 -10.51 -23.12 3.82
C ALA A 133 -11.04 -23.49 2.42
N THR A 134 -10.18 -23.40 1.39
CA THR A 134 -10.58 -23.58 -0.01
C THR A 134 -10.54 -25.03 -0.49
N GLN A 135 -9.74 -25.91 0.13
CA GLN A 135 -9.68 -27.33 -0.22
C GLN A 135 -9.60 -28.24 1.03
N PRO A 136 -10.66 -28.26 1.88
CA PRO A 136 -10.66 -28.96 3.17
C PRO A 136 -10.46 -30.49 3.03
N GLN A 137 -10.80 -31.08 1.89
CA GLN A 137 -10.51 -32.46 1.54
C GLN A 137 -9.90 -32.52 0.13
N ARG A 138 -8.97 -33.46 -0.10
CA ARG A 138 -8.21 -33.50 -1.37
C ARG A 138 -9.13 -33.64 -2.58
N GLY A 139 -9.01 -32.71 -3.53
CA GLY A 139 -9.87 -32.66 -4.73
C GLY A 139 -11.29 -32.13 -4.50
N GLN A 140 -11.67 -31.83 -3.25
CA GLN A 140 -12.97 -31.26 -2.89
C GLN A 140 -12.79 -29.80 -2.46
N PHE A 141 -13.10 -28.89 -3.36
CA PHE A 141 -12.99 -27.45 -3.11
C PHE A 141 -14.24 -26.89 -2.44
N ASN A 142 -14.07 -25.91 -1.57
CA ASN A 142 -15.16 -25.16 -0.95
C ASN A 142 -14.86 -23.66 -0.98
N PHE A 143 -15.58 -22.91 -1.81
CA PHE A 143 -15.37 -21.47 -1.94
C PHE A 143 -16.35 -20.62 -1.12
N THR A 144 -17.27 -21.23 -0.35
CA THR A 144 -18.37 -20.53 0.33
C THR A 144 -17.92 -19.34 1.17
N ALA A 145 -16.84 -19.51 1.95
CA ALA A 145 -16.31 -18.44 2.80
C ALA A 145 -15.55 -17.38 1.99
N GLY A 146 -14.72 -17.79 1.02
CA GLY A 146 -13.96 -16.89 0.16
C GLY A 146 -14.85 -16.05 -0.75
N ASP A 147 -15.89 -16.67 -1.34
CA ASP A 147 -16.91 -16.01 -2.14
C ASP A 147 -17.70 -15.00 -1.30
N ARG A 148 -17.95 -15.27 0.01
CA ARG A 148 -18.60 -14.29 0.89
C ARG A 148 -17.75 -13.03 1.06
N VAL A 149 -16.43 -13.17 1.21
CA VAL A 149 -15.50 -12.02 1.28
C VAL A 149 -15.39 -11.32 -0.07
N TYR A 150 -15.19 -12.07 -1.15
CA TYR A 150 -15.07 -11.55 -2.52
C TYR A 150 -16.33 -10.77 -2.95
N ASN A 151 -17.52 -11.35 -2.75
CA ASN A 151 -18.77 -10.70 -3.12
C ASN A 151 -19.00 -9.43 -2.29
N TRP A 152 -18.70 -9.45 -0.99
CA TRP A 152 -18.76 -8.25 -0.16
C TRP A 152 -17.80 -7.16 -0.67
N ALA A 153 -16.57 -7.52 -1.01
CA ALA A 153 -15.56 -6.60 -1.52
C ALA A 153 -16.03 -5.93 -2.83
N VAL A 154 -16.45 -6.70 -3.82
CA VAL A 154 -16.91 -6.19 -5.12
C VAL A 154 -18.19 -5.36 -4.98
N GLN A 155 -19.16 -5.79 -4.16
CA GLN A 155 -20.38 -5.01 -3.89
C GLN A 155 -20.09 -3.66 -3.21
N ASN A 156 -18.97 -3.56 -2.48
CA ASN A 156 -18.50 -2.32 -1.83
C ASN A 156 -17.38 -1.61 -2.62
N GLY A 157 -17.25 -1.89 -3.93
CA GLY A 157 -16.35 -1.18 -4.84
C GLY A 157 -14.86 -1.42 -4.60
N LYS A 158 -14.48 -2.63 -4.14
CA LYS A 158 -13.11 -2.96 -3.74
C LYS A 158 -12.50 -4.01 -4.66
N GLN A 159 -11.23 -3.82 -5.01
CA GLN A 159 -10.43 -4.89 -5.62
C GLN A 159 -10.06 -5.94 -4.56
N VAL A 160 -9.68 -7.13 -5.01
CA VAL A 160 -9.35 -8.25 -4.10
C VAL A 160 -7.96 -8.79 -4.39
N ARG A 161 -7.17 -8.95 -3.32
CA ARG A 161 -5.94 -9.74 -3.29
C ARG A 161 -6.26 -11.15 -2.82
N GLY A 162 -5.88 -12.15 -3.59
CA GLY A 162 -6.04 -13.56 -3.23
C GLY A 162 -4.89 -14.04 -2.36
N HIS A 163 -5.20 -14.61 -1.19
CA HIS A 163 -4.23 -15.02 -0.19
C HIS A 163 -4.67 -16.35 0.46
N THR A 164 -3.92 -17.45 0.36
CA THR A 164 -2.68 -17.69 -0.40
C THR A 164 -2.66 -19.13 -0.93
N LEU A 165 -2.02 -19.36 -2.08
CA LEU A 165 -2.17 -20.60 -2.85
C LEU A 165 -1.19 -21.72 -2.45
N ALA A 166 0.02 -21.38 -2.01
CA ALA A 166 1.03 -22.37 -1.62
C ALA A 166 1.87 -21.87 -0.43
N TRP A 167 1.64 -22.47 0.73
CA TRP A 167 2.23 -22.09 2.01
C TRP A 167 2.47 -23.32 2.88
N HIS A 168 3.40 -23.22 3.84
CA HIS A 168 3.73 -24.29 4.77
C HIS A 168 2.75 -24.39 5.95
N SER A 169 2.12 -23.27 6.32
CA SER A 169 1.12 -23.19 7.40
C SER A 169 -0.31 -23.26 6.84
N GLN A 170 -1.30 -23.47 7.72
CA GLN A 170 -2.73 -23.61 7.40
C GLN A 170 -3.00 -24.55 6.20
N GLN A 171 -2.18 -25.58 6.06
CA GLN A 171 -2.46 -26.71 5.18
C GLN A 171 -3.55 -27.58 5.82
N PRO A 172 -4.52 -28.10 5.07
CA PRO A 172 -5.44 -29.12 5.57
C PRO A 172 -4.67 -30.40 5.91
N GLY A 173 -5.14 -31.17 6.89
CA GLY A 173 -4.41 -32.35 7.39
C GLY A 173 -4.06 -33.39 6.31
N TRP A 174 -4.85 -33.47 5.24
CA TRP A 174 -4.53 -34.33 4.09
C TRP A 174 -3.30 -33.86 3.31
N MET A 175 -3.01 -32.55 3.23
CA MET A 175 -1.84 -32.01 2.53
C MET A 175 -0.59 -32.06 3.42
N GLN A 176 -0.75 -31.84 4.74
CA GLN A 176 0.34 -31.95 5.71
C GLN A 176 1.03 -33.33 5.69
N SER A 177 0.27 -34.41 5.42
CA SER A 177 0.79 -35.77 5.34
C SER A 177 1.51 -36.11 4.02
N LEU A 178 1.36 -35.29 2.98
CA LEU A 178 1.99 -35.53 1.68
C LEU A 178 3.45 -35.08 1.65
N ASN A 179 4.22 -35.71 0.77
CA ASN A 179 5.61 -35.34 0.49
C ASN A 179 5.95 -35.60 -0.99
N GLY A 180 7.16 -35.19 -1.41
CA GLY A 180 7.73 -35.51 -2.72
C GLY A 180 6.85 -35.11 -3.91
N SER A 181 6.81 -35.98 -4.93
CA SER A 181 6.06 -35.77 -6.17
C SER A 181 4.54 -35.81 -6.00
N GLU A 182 4.03 -36.41 -4.91
CA GLU A 182 2.61 -36.44 -4.61
C GLU A 182 2.13 -35.09 -4.05
N LEU A 183 2.88 -34.52 -3.09
CA LEU A 183 2.64 -33.16 -2.62
C LEU A 183 2.79 -32.16 -3.77
N ARG A 184 3.79 -32.32 -4.66
CA ARG A 184 3.97 -31.39 -5.77
C ARG A 184 2.79 -31.38 -6.74
N ARG A 185 2.19 -32.55 -7.02
CA ARG A 185 0.93 -32.63 -7.78
C ARG A 185 -0.20 -31.94 -7.03
N ALA A 186 -0.40 -32.27 -5.76
CA ALA A 186 -1.46 -31.65 -4.94
C ALA A 186 -1.35 -30.11 -4.85
N MET A 187 -0.14 -29.56 -4.76
CA MET A 187 0.10 -28.11 -4.81
C MET A 187 -0.36 -27.50 -6.14
N ASN A 188 0.01 -28.12 -7.27
CA ASN A 188 -0.42 -27.66 -8.59
C ASN A 188 -1.94 -27.81 -8.82
N ASP A 189 -2.53 -28.93 -8.36
CA ASP A 189 -3.97 -29.17 -8.41
C ASP A 189 -4.73 -28.11 -7.59
N HIS A 190 -4.20 -27.75 -6.41
CA HIS A 190 -4.75 -26.71 -5.54
C HIS A 190 -4.71 -25.33 -6.20
N ILE A 191 -3.52 -24.88 -6.64
CA ILE A 191 -3.34 -23.61 -7.37
C ILE A 191 -4.32 -23.54 -8.55
N THR A 192 -4.42 -24.63 -9.32
CA THR A 192 -5.30 -24.71 -10.48
C THR A 192 -6.77 -24.57 -10.11
N GLY A 193 -7.26 -25.31 -9.11
CA GLY A 193 -8.67 -25.25 -8.71
C GLY A 193 -9.08 -23.88 -8.16
N VAL A 194 -8.29 -23.31 -7.24
CA VAL A 194 -8.58 -22.01 -6.63
C VAL A 194 -8.53 -20.89 -7.67
N MET A 195 -7.47 -20.81 -8.47
CA MET A 195 -7.35 -19.77 -9.49
C MET A 195 -8.36 -19.93 -10.64
N THR A 196 -8.81 -21.15 -10.96
CA THR A 196 -9.87 -21.36 -11.96
C THR A 196 -11.20 -20.79 -11.49
N HIS A 197 -11.57 -20.98 -10.22
CA HIS A 197 -12.81 -20.43 -9.65
C HIS A 197 -12.81 -18.89 -9.63
N TYR A 198 -11.65 -18.30 -9.33
CA TYR A 198 -11.47 -16.85 -9.25
C TYR A 198 -10.90 -16.18 -10.51
N ARG A 199 -10.86 -16.90 -11.64
CA ARG A 199 -10.18 -16.43 -12.87
C ARG A 199 -10.72 -15.09 -13.37
N GLY A 200 -9.82 -14.12 -13.57
CA GLY A 200 -10.14 -12.75 -14.01
C GLY A 200 -10.86 -11.88 -12.98
N LYS A 201 -10.98 -12.34 -11.72
CA LYS A 201 -11.66 -11.63 -10.62
C LYS A 201 -10.71 -11.01 -9.59
N ILE A 202 -9.45 -11.45 -9.57
CA ILE A 202 -8.44 -11.13 -8.55
C ILE A 202 -7.32 -10.34 -9.21
N VAL A 203 -6.93 -9.20 -8.63
CA VAL A 203 -5.89 -8.33 -9.22
C VAL A 203 -4.48 -8.83 -8.92
N GLU A 204 -4.29 -9.40 -7.73
CA GLU A 204 -3.01 -9.88 -7.20
C GLU A 204 -3.23 -11.19 -6.43
N TRP A 205 -2.40 -12.20 -6.71
CA TRP A 205 -2.36 -13.44 -5.94
C TRP A 205 -1.03 -13.53 -5.18
N ASP A 206 -1.09 -13.72 -3.87
CA ASP A 206 0.05 -14.21 -3.10
C ASP A 206 0.19 -15.71 -3.41
N VAL A 207 0.94 -16.03 -4.47
CA VAL A 207 1.07 -17.41 -5.00
C VAL A 207 1.85 -18.29 -4.04
N VAL A 208 2.91 -17.74 -3.45
CA VAL A 208 3.73 -18.40 -2.45
C VAL A 208 3.92 -17.47 -1.26
N ASN A 209 3.69 -18.01 -0.06
CA ASN A 209 3.88 -17.32 1.21
C ASN A 209 5.03 -17.95 2.02
N GLU A 210 5.85 -17.12 2.67
CA GLU A 210 6.80 -17.47 3.76
C GLU A 210 7.77 -18.64 3.48
N ALA A 211 8.33 -18.69 2.28
CA ALA A 211 9.23 -19.75 1.87
C ALA A 211 10.67 -19.62 2.42
N PHE A 212 11.03 -18.50 3.08
CA PHE A 212 12.33 -18.37 3.76
C PHE A 212 12.23 -18.61 5.27
N ALA A 213 13.29 -19.21 5.82
CA ALA A 213 13.47 -19.40 7.24
C ALA A 213 13.78 -18.06 7.92
N ASP A 214 13.43 -17.95 9.21
CA ASP A 214 13.80 -16.80 10.03
C ASP A 214 15.25 -16.91 10.54
N GLY A 215 15.81 -15.78 10.95
CA GLY A 215 17.20 -15.68 11.42
C GLY A 215 18.22 -15.35 10.32
N GLY A 216 19.50 -15.55 10.63
CA GLY A 216 20.62 -15.00 9.87
C GLY A 216 21.12 -15.83 8.67
N SER A 217 20.48 -16.95 8.32
CA SER A 217 20.99 -17.87 7.30
C SER A 217 20.58 -17.53 5.86
N GLY A 218 19.44 -16.85 5.67
CA GLY A 218 18.81 -16.71 4.36
C GLY A 218 18.35 -18.05 3.73
N ALA A 219 18.30 -19.13 4.52
CA ALA A 219 17.90 -20.44 4.03
C ALA A 219 16.40 -20.48 3.69
N ARG A 220 16.02 -21.40 2.81
CA ARG A 220 14.60 -21.76 2.62
C ARG A 220 14.04 -22.39 3.90
N ARG A 221 12.76 -22.15 4.18
CA ARG A 221 12.05 -22.74 5.32
C ARG A 221 11.90 -24.24 5.12
N ASP A 222 12.41 -25.02 6.06
CA ASP A 222 12.20 -26.46 6.05
C ASP A 222 10.71 -26.79 6.22
N SER A 223 10.14 -27.44 5.23
CA SER A 223 8.71 -27.67 5.06
C SER A 223 8.49 -28.83 4.11
N ASN A 224 7.31 -29.46 4.14
CA ASN A 224 6.97 -30.51 3.18
C ASN A 224 7.10 -30.03 1.71
N LEU A 225 6.68 -28.78 1.43
CA LEU A 225 6.84 -28.12 0.14
C LEU A 225 8.30 -27.97 -0.27
N GLN A 226 9.17 -27.42 0.60
CA GLN A 226 10.59 -27.27 0.30
C GLN A 226 11.31 -28.62 0.14
N ARG A 227 10.94 -29.64 0.93
CA ARG A 227 11.43 -31.02 0.81
C ARG A 227 10.98 -31.72 -0.48
N SER A 228 9.96 -31.20 -1.19
CA SER A 228 9.56 -31.71 -2.51
C SER A 228 10.55 -31.34 -3.63
N GLY A 229 11.48 -30.41 -3.38
CA GLY A 229 12.45 -29.90 -4.34
C GLY A 229 12.52 -28.37 -4.30
N ASN A 230 13.73 -27.79 -4.43
CA ASN A 230 13.97 -26.34 -4.27
C ASN A 230 13.25 -25.46 -5.32
N ASP A 231 12.84 -26.07 -6.43
CA ASP A 231 12.11 -25.51 -7.56
C ASP A 231 10.60 -25.31 -7.30
N TRP A 232 10.05 -25.76 -6.16
CA TRP A 232 8.61 -25.74 -5.87
C TRP A 232 7.97 -24.36 -6.04
N ILE A 233 8.69 -23.30 -5.66
CA ILE A 233 8.25 -21.91 -5.81
C ILE A 233 8.12 -21.56 -7.30
N GLU A 234 9.12 -21.86 -8.14
CA GLU A 234 9.07 -21.60 -9.58
C GLU A 234 7.93 -22.37 -10.24
N VAL A 235 7.73 -23.64 -9.86
CA VAL A 235 6.63 -24.45 -10.35
C VAL A 235 5.28 -23.85 -9.96
N ALA A 236 5.13 -23.34 -8.73
CA ALA A 236 3.90 -22.66 -8.31
C ALA A 236 3.59 -21.42 -9.16
N PHE A 237 4.58 -20.54 -9.40
CA PHE A 237 4.42 -19.37 -10.28
C PHE A 237 4.09 -19.75 -11.73
N ARG A 238 4.77 -20.76 -12.30
CA ARG A 238 4.49 -21.22 -13.67
C ARG A 238 3.09 -21.83 -13.80
N THR A 239 2.64 -22.62 -12.81
CA THR A 239 1.26 -23.12 -12.73
C THR A 239 0.27 -21.97 -12.65
N ALA A 240 0.46 -21.03 -11.72
CA ALA A 240 -0.42 -19.88 -11.53
C ALA A 240 -0.60 -19.05 -12.81
N ARG A 241 0.51 -18.73 -13.51
CA ARG A 241 0.47 -17.97 -14.77
C ARG A 241 -0.26 -18.70 -15.89
N ALA A 242 -0.18 -20.03 -15.95
CA ALA A 242 -0.89 -20.81 -16.97
C ALA A 242 -2.42 -20.80 -16.73
N VAL A 243 -2.85 -20.71 -15.47
CA VAL A 243 -4.26 -20.67 -15.08
C VAL A 243 -4.84 -19.28 -15.28
N ASP A 244 -4.26 -18.25 -14.65
CA ASP A 244 -4.69 -16.86 -14.82
C ASP A 244 -3.54 -15.94 -15.29
N PRO A 245 -3.51 -15.58 -16.59
CA PRO A 245 -2.54 -14.62 -17.11
C PRO A 245 -2.90 -13.15 -16.83
N ALA A 246 -4.11 -12.85 -16.34
CA ALA A 246 -4.55 -11.48 -16.05
C ALA A 246 -4.18 -11.02 -14.63
N ALA A 247 -4.13 -11.94 -13.67
CA ALA A 247 -3.71 -11.64 -12.30
C ALA A 247 -2.19 -11.37 -12.21
N LYS A 248 -1.80 -10.41 -11.38
CA LYS A 248 -0.42 -10.25 -10.94
C LYS A 248 -0.06 -11.36 -9.95
N LEU A 249 1.14 -11.92 -10.07
CA LEU A 249 1.61 -13.04 -9.27
C LEU A 249 2.70 -12.55 -8.30
N CYS A 250 2.38 -12.58 -7.00
CA CYS A 250 3.22 -12.08 -5.93
C CYS A 250 3.88 -13.20 -5.12
N TYR A 251 5.10 -12.95 -4.65
CA TYR A 251 5.73 -13.67 -3.53
C TYR A 251 5.54 -12.85 -2.25
N ASN A 252 5.11 -13.45 -1.14
CA ASN A 252 4.81 -12.75 0.12
C ASN A 252 5.60 -13.35 1.30
N ASP A 253 6.14 -12.53 2.19
CA ASP A 253 6.90 -12.98 3.39
C ASP A 253 7.01 -11.84 4.44
N TYR A 254 7.38 -12.20 5.68
CA TYR A 254 7.68 -11.26 6.78
C TYR A 254 9.16 -11.26 7.15
N ASN A 255 9.62 -10.33 8.00
CA ASN A 255 11.02 -10.15 8.38
C ASN A 255 11.95 -9.95 7.16
N VAL A 256 11.39 -9.43 6.08
CA VAL A 256 12.05 -9.14 4.80
C VAL A 256 12.05 -7.65 4.48
N GLU A 257 11.64 -6.81 5.42
CA GLU A 257 11.53 -5.37 5.27
C GLU A 257 12.92 -4.70 5.43
N ASN A 258 13.71 -5.15 6.41
CA ASN A 258 15.05 -4.62 6.66
C ASN A 258 16.05 -5.07 5.58
N TRP A 259 16.58 -4.13 4.79
CA TRP A 259 17.48 -4.43 3.66
C TRP A 259 18.69 -5.29 4.04
N ASN A 260 19.22 -5.10 5.25
CA ASN A 260 20.44 -5.75 5.72
C ASN A 260 20.21 -7.19 6.25
N SER A 261 18.96 -7.66 6.29
CA SER A 261 18.63 -9.02 6.77
C SER A 261 19.02 -10.09 5.73
N ALA A 262 19.56 -11.22 6.21
CA ALA A 262 19.88 -12.35 5.35
C ALA A 262 18.64 -12.93 4.65
N LYS A 263 17.46 -12.88 5.31
CA LYS A 263 16.17 -13.28 4.73
C LYS A 263 15.79 -12.38 3.56
N THR A 264 15.92 -11.06 3.72
CA THR A 264 15.70 -10.06 2.66
C THR A 264 16.62 -10.27 1.47
N GLN A 265 17.92 -10.47 1.70
CA GLN A 265 18.91 -10.69 0.65
C GLN A 265 18.72 -12.02 -0.10
N ALA A 266 18.27 -13.07 0.59
CA ALA A 266 17.91 -14.35 -0.03
C ALA A 266 16.64 -14.24 -0.89
N MET A 267 15.60 -13.56 -0.39
CA MET A 267 14.39 -13.24 -1.16
C MET A 267 14.73 -12.41 -2.41
N TYR A 268 15.55 -11.37 -2.27
CA TYR A 268 16.00 -10.53 -3.37
C TYR A 268 16.77 -11.33 -4.43
N SER A 269 17.66 -12.21 -3.99
CA SER A 269 18.43 -13.09 -4.88
C SER A 269 17.55 -14.06 -5.65
N MET A 270 16.51 -14.60 -5.03
CA MET A 270 15.51 -15.46 -5.70
C MET A 270 14.69 -14.70 -6.73
N VAL A 271 14.17 -13.52 -6.39
CA VAL A 271 13.38 -12.72 -7.34
C VAL A 271 14.26 -12.27 -8.52
N ARG A 272 15.52 -11.89 -8.28
CA ARG A 272 16.49 -11.56 -9.34
C ARG A 272 16.72 -12.74 -10.28
N ASP A 273 16.97 -13.93 -9.74
CA ASP A 273 17.13 -15.17 -10.52
C ASP A 273 15.86 -15.47 -11.35
N PHE A 274 14.69 -15.35 -10.74
CA PHE A 274 13.40 -15.56 -11.40
C PHE A 274 13.20 -14.62 -12.60
N LYS A 275 13.52 -13.32 -12.45
CA LYS A 275 13.43 -12.36 -13.56
C LYS A 275 14.49 -12.63 -14.64
N GLN A 276 15.69 -13.08 -14.27
CA GLN A 276 16.74 -13.48 -15.23
C GLN A 276 16.36 -14.73 -16.05
N ARG A 277 15.64 -15.70 -15.46
CA ARG A 277 15.26 -16.97 -16.10
C ARG A 277 13.82 -17.00 -16.65
N GLY A 278 13.12 -15.87 -16.67
CA GLY A 278 11.74 -15.80 -17.18
C GLY A 278 10.75 -16.66 -16.38
N VAL A 279 10.90 -16.70 -15.05
CA VAL A 279 9.86 -17.19 -14.14
C VAL A 279 8.81 -16.09 -13.98
N PRO A 280 7.49 -16.38 -14.12
CA PRO A 280 6.46 -15.35 -14.16
C PRO A 280 6.11 -14.83 -12.75
N ILE A 281 6.97 -13.97 -12.21
CA ILE A 281 6.71 -13.18 -10.99
C ILE A 281 6.58 -11.70 -11.35
N ASP A 282 5.50 -11.09 -10.88
CA ASP A 282 5.15 -9.70 -11.18
C ASP A 282 5.30 -8.79 -9.97
N CYS A 283 5.16 -9.33 -8.76
CA CYS A 283 5.15 -8.54 -7.52
C CYS A 283 5.85 -9.22 -6.34
N VAL A 284 6.17 -8.41 -5.33
CA VAL A 284 6.59 -8.86 -3.99
C VAL A 284 5.74 -8.17 -2.93
N GLY A 285 5.13 -8.97 -2.05
CA GLY A 285 4.44 -8.54 -0.86
C GLY A 285 5.37 -8.56 0.35
N PHE A 286 5.34 -7.47 1.12
CA PHE A 286 6.04 -7.33 2.39
C PHE A 286 4.99 -7.29 3.49
N GLN A 287 4.92 -8.33 4.31
CA GLN A 287 3.91 -8.44 5.37
C GLN A 287 3.99 -7.23 6.31
N ALA A 288 5.19 -6.79 6.69
CA ALA A 288 5.40 -5.59 7.49
C ALA A 288 4.75 -5.63 8.89
N HIS A 289 4.73 -6.81 9.51
CA HIS A 289 4.42 -7.01 10.93
C HIS A 289 5.53 -6.43 11.83
N PHE A 290 5.42 -5.14 12.16
CA PHE A 290 6.44 -4.43 12.94
C PHE A 290 6.18 -4.51 14.44
N ASN A 291 7.20 -4.90 15.20
CA ASN A 291 7.14 -5.11 16.65
C ASN A 291 8.55 -4.94 17.27
N GLU A 292 8.70 -5.06 18.58
CA GLU A 292 10.01 -4.91 19.24
C GLU A 292 11.08 -5.90 18.73
N GLY A 293 10.69 -7.10 18.31
CA GLY A 293 11.60 -8.11 17.75
C GLY A 293 11.88 -7.97 16.25
N ASN A 294 10.99 -7.31 15.50
CA ASN A 294 11.18 -6.90 14.11
C ASN A 294 10.77 -5.43 13.94
N PRO A 295 11.59 -4.47 14.40
CA PRO A 295 11.23 -3.06 14.35
C PRO A 295 11.34 -2.51 12.93
N TYR A 296 10.49 -1.53 12.60
CA TYR A 296 10.63 -0.74 11.38
C TYR A 296 12.02 -0.09 11.31
N ASN A 297 12.60 -0.07 10.11
CA ASN A 297 13.86 0.60 9.81
C ASN A 297 13.71 1.45 8.54
N SER A 298 14.34 2.62 8.49
CA SER A 298 14.28 3.51 7.31
C SER A 298 14.92 2.94 6.05
N ASN A 299 15.70 1.85 6.15
CA ASN A 299 16.16 1.09 4.99
C ASN A 299 15.05 0.26 4.32
N PHE A 300 13.82 0.21 4.87
CA PHE A 300 12.68 -0.43 4.20
C PHE A 300 12.38 0.20 2.85
N ARG A 301 12.49 1.53 2.73
CA ARG A 301 12.47 2.23 1.43
C ARG A 301 13.51 1.69 0.45
N THR A 302 14.73 1.43 0.91
CA THR A 302 15.80 0.85 0.08
C THR A 302 15.45 -0.56 -0.39
N THR A 303 14.81 -1.36 0.48
CA THR A 303 14.26 -2.68 0.11
C THR A 303 13.22 -2.55 -0.99
N LEU A 304 12.17 -1.74 -0.79
CA LEU A 304 11.11 -1.52 -1.78
C LEU A 304 11.68 -1.03 -3.12
N GLN A 305 12.62 -0.09 -3.10
CA GLN A 305 13.32 0.41 -4.30
C GLN A 305 14.14 -0.67 -5.00
N SER A 306 14.84 -1.52 -4.25
CA SER A 306 15.70 -2.56 -4.80
C SER A 306 14.90 -3.66 -5.49
N PHE A 307 13.78 -4.11 -4.88
CA PHE A 307 12.87 -5.04 -5.55
C PHE A 307 12.18 -4.39 -6.76
N ALA A 308 11.74 -3.13 -6.66
CA ALA A 308 11.19 -2.39 -7.80
C ALA A 308 12.17 -2.30 -8.99
N ALA A 309 13.48 -2.18 -8.72
CA ALA A 309 14.52 -2.15 -9.75
C ALA A 309 14.70 -3.49 -10.49
N LEU A 310 14.22 -4.62 -9.96
CA LEU A 310 14.16 -5.90 -10.67
C LEU A 310 13.01 -6.00 -11.69
N GLY A 311 12.20 -4.95 -11.84
CA GLY A 311 11.03 -4.97 -12.74
C GLY A 311 9.88 -5.82 -12.20
N VAL A 312 9.71 -5.84 -10.88
CA VAL A 312 8.49 -6.30 -10.19
C VAL A 312 7.86 -5.12 -9.46
N ASP A 313 6.54 -5.17 -9.28
CA ASP A 313 5.84 -4.26 -8.38
C ASP A 313 6.06 -4.67 -6.92
N VAL A 314 5.82 -3.75 -5.98
CA VAL A 314 5.94 -4.03 -4.55
C VAL A 314 4.67 -3.61 -3.82
N SER A 315 4.35 -4.26 -2.71
CA SER A 315 3.17 -3.95 -1.90
C SER A 315 3.45 -4.19 -0.42
N VAL A 316 2.84 -3.39 0.44
CA VAL A 316 2.78 -3.68 1.88
C VAL A 316 1.48 -4.44 2.11
N THR A 317 1.55 -5.69 2.59
CA THR A 317 0.44 -6.65 2.45
C THR A 317 -0.31 -6.93 3.75
N GLU A 318 0.35 -6.87 4.90
CA GLU A 318 -0.19 -7.34 6.19
C GLU A 318 0.15 -6.35 7.33
N LEU A 319 0.16 -5.05 7.04
CA LEU A 319 0.70 -4.02 7.93
C LEU A 319 -0.04 -3.98 9.28
N ASP A 320 0.71 -4.29 10.33
CA ASP A 320 0.37 -3.99 11.71
C ASP A 320 1.65 -3.55 12.46
N ILE A 321 1.52 -2.58 13.38
CA ILE A 321 2.64 -1.99 14.12
C ILE A 321 2.30 -2.03 15.60
N GLN A 322 3.07 -2.76 16.42
CA GLN A 322 2.90 -2.81 17.87
C GLN A 322 2.79 -1.39 18.48
N GLY A 323 1.74 -1.15 19.27
CA GLY A 323 1.42 0.15 19.87
C GLY A 323 0.85 1.19 18.89
N ALA A 324 0.80 0.89 17.59
CA ALA A 324 0.34 1.76 16.51
C ALA A 324 0.99 3.16 16.51
N SER A 325 2.32 3.22 16.63
CA SER A 325 3.10 4.47 16.49
C SER A 325 2.71 5.23 15.21
N PRO A 326 2.13 6.45 15.30
CA PRO A 326 1.72 7.25 14.16
C PRO A 326 2.90 7.65 13.27
N THR A 327 4.06 7.93 13.88
CA THR A 327 5.31 8.19 13.16
C THR A 327 5.73 6.99 12.32
N THR A 328 5.63 5.77 12.85
CA THR A 328 5.98 4.55 12.12
C THR A 328 5.00 4.29 10.98
N PHE A 329 3.70 4.46 11.21
CA PHE A 329 2.66 4.35 10.19
C PHE A 329 2.85 5.37 9.05
N ALA A 330 3.13 6.64 9.38
CA ALA A 330 3.44 7.67 8.38
C ALA A 330 4.73 7.37 7.60
N ASN A 331 5.78 6.87 8.27
CA ASN A 331 7.03 6.48 7.62
C ASN A 331 6.81 5.35 6.59
N VAL A 332 6.13 4.26 6.97
CA VAL A 332 5.78 3.16 6.06
C VAL A 332 4.93 3.63 4.89
N THR A 333 3.99 4.55 5.16
CA THR A 333 3.16 5.18 4.12
C THR A 333 4.02 5.97 3.12
N ASN A 334 4.92 6.82 3.62
CA ASN A 334 5.84 7.61 2.81
C ASN A 334 6.87 6.75 2.04
N ASP A 335 7.28 5.61 2.58
CA ASP A 335 8.15 4.65 1.88
C ASP A 335 7.47 4.05 0.65
N CYS A 336 6.18 3.70 0.74
CA CYS A 336 5.40 3.27 -0.42
C CYS A 336 5.18 4.42 -1.42
N LEU A 337 4.81 5.62 -0.95
CA LEU A 337 4.61 6.80 -1.80
C LEU A 337 5.87 7.16 -2.59
N ALA A 338 7.05 7.02 -1.97
CA ALA A 338 8.37 7.28 -2.58
C ALA A 338 8.81 6.24 -3.62
N VAL A 339 8.08 5.13 -3.79
CA VAL A 339 8.40 4.09 -4.79
C VAL A 339 7.26 4.00 -5.80
N ALA A 340 7.53 4.40 -7.05
CA ALA A 340 6.53 4.42 -8.12
C ALA A 340 5.90 3.05 -8.44
N ARG A 341 6.61 1.96 -8.12
CA ARG A 341 6.13 0.57 -8.23
C ARG A 341 5.47 0.04 -6.96
N CYS A 342 5.38 0.82 -5.88
CA CYS A 342 4.59 0.42 -4.73
C CYS A 342 3.11 0.64 -5.03
N VAL A 343 2.35 -0.44 -5.22
CA VAL A 343 0.96 -0.39 -5.69
C VAL A 343 -0.06 -0.07 -4.60
N GLY A 344 0.30 -0.28 -3.33
CA GLY A 344 -0.57 0.04 -2.20
C GLY A 344 -0.12 -0.59 -0.89
N ILE A 345 -0.94 -0.35 0.13
CA ILE A 345 -0.76 -0.79 1.50
C ILE A 345 -2.04 -1.48 1.97
N THR A 346 -1.93 -2.64 2.59
CA THR A 346 -3.04 -3.32 3.28
C THR A 346 -2.70 -3.42 4.77
N VAL A 347 -3.64 -3.06 5.65
CA VAL A 347 -3.52 -3.27 7.11
C VAL A 347 -4.20 -4.57 7.53
N TRP A 348 -3.61 -5.30 8.49
CA TRP A 348 -4.07 -6.66 8.84
C TRP A 348 -5.20 -6.70 9.88
N GLY A 349 -6.30 -6.02 9.53
CA GLY A 349 -7.55 -5.99 10.28
C GLY A 349 -8.17 -4.59 10.33
N VAL A 350 -9.43 -4.50 10.76
CA VAL A 350 -10.19 -3.23 10.81
C VAL A 350 -9.94 -2.48 12.13
N ARG A 351 -10.33 -3.08 13.26
CA ARG A 351 -10.10 -2.54 14.63
C ARG A 351 -9.09 -3.41 15.36
N ASP A 352 -8.45 -2.89 16.39
CA ASP A 352 -7.53 -3.65 17.26
C ASP A 352 -8.16 -4.97 17.78
N SER A 353 -9.46 -4.99 18.11
CA SER A 353 -10.25 -6.16 18.52
C SER A 353 -10.50 -7.21 17.42
N ASP A 354 -10.16 -6.88 16.17
CA ASP A 354 -10.22 -7.77 15.01
C ASP A 354 -8.81 -8.26 14.60
N SER A 355 -7.74 -7.75 15.21
CA SER A 355 -6.38 -8.20 14.94
C SER A 355 -6.07 -9.55 15.58
N TRP A 356 -5.39 -10.42 14.84
CA TRP A 356 -4.71 -11.62 15.36
C TRP A 356 -3.72 -11.34 16.50
N ARG A 357 -3.29 -10.08 16.65
CA ARG A 357 -2.36 -9.55 17.65
C ARG A 357 -2.99 -8.45 18.52
N SER A 358 -4.30 -8.52 18.77
CA SER A 358 -5.10 -7.51 19.49
C SER A 358 -4.46 -6.96 20.79
N GLN A 359 -3.73 -7.78 21.55
CA GLN A 359 -3.01 -7.38 22.76
C GLN A 359 -1.92 -6.32 22.54
N HIS A 360 -1.45 -6.14 21.30
CA HIS A 360 -0.46 -5.14 20.90
C HIS A 360 -1.09 -3.87 20.32
N THR A 361 -2.43 -3.76 20.29
CA THR A 361 -3.20 -2.66 19.71
C THR A 361 -2.61 -2.09 18.41
N PRO A 362 -2.42 -2.91 17.35
CA PRO A 362 -1.46 -2.58 16.31
C PRO A 362 -2.06 -1.95 15.04
N LEU A 363 -3.36 -1.66 15.02
CA LEU A 363 -4.12 -1.19 13.85
C LEU A 363 -4.52 0.29 13.95
N LEU A 364 -5.28 0.80 12.97
CA LEU A 364 -5.64 2.20 12.83
C LEU A 364 -6.93 2.62 13.58
N PHE A 365 -7.72 1.66 14.05
CA PHE A 365 -8.97 1.91 14.79
C PHE A 365 -8.99 1.17 16.12
N ASN A 366 -9.50 1.84 17.16
CA ASN A 366 -9.74 1.23 18.46
C ASN A 366 -10.91 0.22 18.41
N ASN A 367 -11.05 -0.59 19.45
CA ASN A 367 -12.10 -1.61 19.60
C ASN A 367 -13.54 -1.07 19.40
N ASN A 368 -13.79 0.19 19.77
CA ASN A 368 -15.09 0.86 19.60
C ASN A 368 -15.31 1.43 18.19
N GLY A 369 -14.33 1.32 17.28
CA GLY A 369 -14.37 1.90 15.94
C GLY A 369 -13.90 3.35 15.83
N SER A 370 -13.42 3.97 16.92
CA SER A 370 -12.80 5.31 16.85
C SER A 370 -11.45 5.29 16.14
N LYS A 371 -11.16 6.35 15.38
CA LYS A 371 -9.88 6.56 14.69
C LYS A 371 -8.77 6.80 15.71
N LYS A 372 -7.64 6.11 15.59
CA LYS A 372 -6.43 6.34 16.40
C LYS A 372 -5.59 7.49 15.82
N PRO A 373 -4.66 8.09 16.58
CA PRO A 373 -3.74 9.09 16.03
C PRO A 373 -2.95 8.60 14.80
N ALA A 374 -2.69 7.29 14.72
CA ALA A 374 -2.08 6.65 13.56
C ALA A 374 -2.91 6.76 12.27
N TYR A 375 -4.25 6.75 12.36
CA TYR A 375 -5.12 6.91 11.21
C TYR A 375 -4.86 8.25 10.52
N ASP A 376 -4.80 9.35 11.27
CA ASP A 376 -4.61 10.68 10.68
C ASP A 376 -3.17 10.87 10.19
N ALA A 377 -2.19 10.24 10.84
CA ALA A 377 -0.81 10.23 10.34
C ALA A 377 -0.69 9.54 8.97
N VAL A 378 -1.40 8.42 8.75
CA VAL A 378 -1.52 7.79 7.43
C VAL A 378 -2.28 8.69 6.45
N LEU A 379 -3.46 9.19 6.83
CA LEU A 379 -4.30 10.01 5.95
C LEU A 379 -3.58 11.30 5.50
N ASN A 380 -2.87 11.96 6.41
CA ASN A 380 -2.07 13.15 6.10
C ASN A 380 -0.92 12.81 5.15
N ALA A 381 -0.20 11.70 5.36
CA ALA A 381 0.87 11.27 4.46
C ALA A 381 0.35 10.94 3.05
N LEU A 382 -0.79 10.24 2.93
CA LEU A 382 -1.44 9.94 1.65
C LEU A 382 -1.87 11.21 0.90
N ASN A 383 -2.38 12.21 1.61
CA ASN A 383 -2.74 13.53 1.07
C ASN A 383 -1.53 14.45 0.80
N GLY A 384 -0.29 13.94 0.85
CA GLY A 384 0.93 14.72 0.59
C GLY A 384 1.31 15.72 1.70
N GLY A 385 0.68 15.62 2.87
CA GLY A 385 1.00 16.43 4.03
C GLY A 385 2.36 16.08 4.63
N SER A 386 3.22 17.08 4.83
CA SER A 386 4.46 16.89 5.59
C SER A 386 4.12 16.52 7.03
N SER A 387 4.55 15.34 7.47
CA SER A 387 4.50 14.92 8.88
C SER A 387 5.57 15.64 9.69
N THR A 388 5.52 16.97 9.70
CA THR A 388 6.34 17.80 10.58
C THR A 388 5.95 17.42 12.02
N PRO A 389 6.86 16.89 12.84
CA PRO A 389 6.56 16.66 14.25
C PRO A 389 6.20 18.01 14.85
N ILE A 390 4.95 18.17 15.29
CA ILE A 390 4.50 19.40 15.94
C ILE A 390 5.36 19.55 17.20
N PRO A 391 6.30 20.53 17.26
CA PRO A 391 7.15 20.66 18.43
C PRO A 391 6.29 21.04 19.62
N GLY A 392 6.64 20.55 20.82
CA GLY A 392 5.94 20.95 22.03
C GLY A 392 6.01 22.46 22.23
N GLY A 393 4.88 23.08 22.58
CA GLY A 393 4.72 24.53 22.58
C GLY A 393 3.35 24.96 23.05
N ARG A 394 2.90 26.13 22.60
CA ARG A 394 1.59 26.70 22.95
C ARG A 394 0.52 26.23 21.99
N ILE A 395 -0.69 25.99 22.51
CA ILE A 395 -1.88 25.68 21.70
C ILE A 395 -2.75 26.94 21.69
N ARG A 396 -2.69 27.72 20.61
CA ARG A 396 -3.38 29.01 20.46
C ARG A 396 -4.70 28.84 19.70
N GLY A 397 -5.80 29.26 20.30
CA GLY A 397 -7.11 29.33 19.65
C GLY A 397 -7.13 30.42 18.57
N VAL A 398 -7.54 30.07 17.36
CA VAL A 398 -7.56 30.98 16.21
C VAL A 398 -8.61 32.08 16.39
N GLY A 399 -9.79 31.75 16.91
CA GLY A 399 -10.87 32.73 17.14
C GLY A 399 -10.70 33.63 18.37
N SER A 400 -9.87 33.23 19.34
CA SER A 400 -9.67 33.97 20.60
C SER A 400 -8.30 34.64 20.70
N GLU A 401 -7.34 34.23 19.86
CA GLU A 401 -5.91 34.58 19.91
C GLU A 401 -5.18 34.18 21.21
N ARG A 402 -5.87 33.45 22.10
CA ARG A 402 -5.44 33.02 23.43
C ARG A 402 -4.94 31.58 23.44
N CYS A 403 -4.17 31.23 24.46
CA CYS A 403 -3.54 29.93 24.62
C CYS A 403 -4.32 29.02 25.57
N LEU A 404 -4.21 27.71 25.32
CA LEU A 404 -4.67 26.66 26.23
C LEU A 404 -3.84 26.69 27.51
N ASP A 405 -4.50 26.97 28.62
CA ASP A 405 -3.89 27.33 29.89
C ASP A 405 -4.42 26.44 31.01
N VAL A 406 -3.51 25.94 31.85
CA VAL A 406 -3.90 25.33 33.13
C VAL A 406 -4.02 26.43 34.19
N PRO A 407 -5.23 26.68 34.75
CA PRO A 407 -5.46 27.80 35.65
C PRO A 407 -4.49 27.84 36.84
N ASN A 408 -3.91 29.02 37.08
CA ASN A 408 -2.99 29.31 38.19
C ASN A 408 -1.78 28.34 38.28
N SER A 409 -1.38 27.72 37.16
CA SER A 409 -0.36 26.66 37.14
C SER A 409 -0.66 25.47 38.07
N SER A 410 -1.95 25.17 38.27
CA SER A 410 -2.39 23.99 39.05
C SER A 410 -1.81 22.69 38.49
N THR A 411 -1.47 21.76 39.38
CA THR A 411 -1.10 20.37 39.04
C THR A 411 -2.12 19.36 39.57
N THR A 412 -3.25 19.84 40.10
CA THR A 412 -4.33 19.01 40.66
C THR A 412 -5.12 18.34 39.55
N ASP A 413 -5.25 17.01 39.64
CA ASP A 413 -6.06 16.22 38.72
C ASP A 413 -7.54 16.66 38.78
N GLY A 414 -8.13 16.85 37.61
CA GLY A 414 -9.49 17.37 37.47
C GLY A 414 -9.58 18.89 37.29
N THR A 415 -8.46 19.62 37.28
CA THR A 415 -8.46 21.06 36.96
C THR A 415 -8.87 21.26 35.51
N GLN A 416 -10.05 21.83 35.27
CA GLN A 416 -10.53 22.18 33.93
C GLN A 416 -9.61 23.25 33.31
N VAL A 417 -9.22 23.06 32.05
CA VAL A 417 -8.35 24.02 31.35
C VAL A 417 -9.16 25.19 30.78
N GLN A 418 -8.49 26.32 30.59
CA GLN A 418 -9.10 27.58 30.16
C GLN A 418 -8.34 28.18 28.96
N LEU A 419 -8.93 29.21 28.36
CA LEU A 419 -8.20 30.18 27.55
C LEU A 419 -7.57 31.24 28.46
N TRP A 420 -6.32 31.58 28.19
CA TRP A 420 -5.64 32.73 28.79
C TRP A 420 -4.72 33.42 27.78
N ASP A 421 -4.36 34.68 28.04
CA ASP A 421 -3.40 35.40 27.21
C ASP A 421 -2.07 34.62 27.11
N CYS A 422 -1.51 34.53 25.90
CA CYS A 422 -0.37 33.66 25.63
C CYS A 422 0.93 34.17 26.29
N HIS A 423 1.52 33.39 27.20
CA HIS A 423 2.79 33.71 27.87
C HIS A 423 3.76 32.52 27.92
N GLY A 424 4.99 32.75 28.36
CA GLY A 424 6.03 31.72 28.47
C GLY A 424 5.92 30.81 29.70
N GLY A 425 4.71 30.64 30.25
CA GLY A 425 4.48 29.83 31.46
C GLY A 425 4.48 28.34 31.17
N THR A 426 4.96 27.53 32.11
CA THR A 426 4.97 26.06 32.01
C THR A 426 3.55 25.47 31.91
N ASN A 427 2.56 26.18 32.43
CA ASN A 427 1.13 25.86 32.36
C ASN A 427 0.48 26.09 30.99
N GLN A 428 1.24 26.63 30.02
CA GLN A 428 0.86 26.75 28.60
C GLN A 428 1.81 25.99 27.67
N GLN A 429 2.77 25.20 28.19
CA GLN A 429 3.67 24.37 27.37
C GLN A 429 3.12 22.95 27.27
N TRP A 430 2.63 22.60 26.07
CA TRP A 430 2.03 21.32 25.75
C TRP A 430 2.90 20.55 24.76
N THR A 431 3.39 19.39 25.19
CA THR A 431 4.10 18.44 24.32
C THR A 431 3.11 17.47 23.70
N HIS A 432 2.93 17.52 22.38
CA HIS A 432 2.19 16.49 21.65
C HIS A 432 3.08 15.24 21.53
N THR A 433 2.64 14.10 22.07
CA THR A 433 3.40 12.84 22.05
C THR A 433 3.13 12.04 20.79
N ALA A 434 4.00 11.07 20.49
CA ALA A 434 3.74 10.10 19.43
C ALA A 434 2.43 9.34 19.66
N ASP A 435 2.05 9.07 20.93
CA ASP A 435 0.82 8.35 21.28
C ASP A 435 -0.45 9.22 21.16
N GLY A 436 -0.32 10.48 20.73
CA GLY A 436 -1.40 11.45 20.53
C GLY A 436 -1.84 12.16 21.81
N GLU A 437 -1.08 12.09 22.89
CA GLU A 437 -1.40 12.84 24.12
C GLU A 437 -0.89 14.28 24.00
N PHE A 438 -1.61 15.24 24.60
CA PHE A 438 -1.05 16.56 24.89
C PHE A 438 -0.60 16.60 26.35
N ARG A 439 0.70 16.58 26.60
CA ARG A 439 1.29 16.58 27.95
C ARG A 439 1.71 17.96 28.42
N VAL A 440 1.32 18.34 29.63
CA VAL A 440 1.79 19.52 30.36
C VAL A 440 2.52 19.08 31.64
N TYR A 441 3.53 19.84 32.07
CA TYR A 441 4.43 19.49 33.19
C TYR A 441 5.14 18.12 33.06
N GLY A 442 5.15 17.52 31.86
CA GLY A 442 5.74 16.21 31.56
C GLY A 442 4.88 14.99 31.92
N ASN A 443 4.09 15.03 33.00
CA ASN A 443 3.31 13.89 33.51
C ASN A 443 1.79 14.13 33.66
N LYS A 444 1.28 15.31 33.31
CA LYS A 444 -0.16 15.57 33.20
C LYS A 444 -0.58 15.59 31.74
N CYS A 445 -1.74 15.03 31.44
CA CYS A 445 -2.29 14.91 30.10
C CYS A 445 -3.57 15.75 30.00
N LEU A 446 -3.79 16.34 28.81
CA LEU A 446 -5.08 16.90 28.42
C LEU A 446 -6.09 15.76 28.38
N ASP A 447 -7.11 15.83 29.23
CA ASP A 447 -8.01 14.74 29.57
C ASP A 447 -9.45 15.18 29.34
N ALA A 448 -10.23 14.37 28.62
CA ALA A 448 -11.67 14.55 28.50
C ALA A 448 -12.37 13.84 29.67
N GLY A 449 -13.07 14.60 30.52
CA GLY A 449 -13.80 14.09 31.67
C GLY A 449 -15.16 13.44 31.34
N GLY A 450 -15.40 13.10 30.07
CA GLY A 450 -16.64 12.53 29.53
C GLY A 450 -16.62 12.51 28.00
N THR A 451 -17.64 11.92 27.37
CA THR A 451 -17.69 11.71 25.90
C THR A 451 -18.75 12.52 25.16
N GLY A 452 -19.62 13.25 25.87
CA GLY A 452 -20.70 14.06 25.28
C GLY A 452 -20.35 15.53 25.08
N ASN A 453 -21.21 16.24 24.35
CA ASN A 453 -21.16 17.71 24.25
C ASN A 453 -21.23 18.33 25.65
N GLY A 454 -20.36 19.30 25.95
CA GLY A 454 -20.25 19.93 27.27
C GLY A 454 -19.39 19.17 28.28
N ALA A 455 -18.81 18.01 27.92
CA ALA A 455 -17.87 17.32 28.80
C ALA A 455 -16.63 18.20 29.05
N ARG A 456 -16.23 18.34 30.31
CA ARG A 456 -15.06 19.12 30.72
C ARG A 456 -13.78 18.60 30.05
N VAL A 457 -12.92 19.53 29.60
CA VAL A 457 -11.54 19.21 29.25
C VAL A 457 -10.62 19.75 30.33
N GLN A 458 -9.75 18.91 30.85
CA GLN A 458 -9.02 19.12 32.11
C GLN A 458 -7.59 18.61 32.01
N ILE A 459 -6.80 18.82 33.06
CA ILE A 459 -5.59 18.01 33.30
C ILE A 459 -5.89 16.82 34.19
N TYR A 460 -5.28 15.69 33.88
CA TYR A 460 -5.24 14.50 34.73
C TYR A 460 -3.88 13.82 34.63
N SER A 461 -3.50 12.96 35.57
CA SER A 461 -2.27 12.17 35.47
C SER A 461 -2.30 11.29 34.21
N CYS A 462 -1.21 11.26 33.44
CA CYS A 462 -1.17 10.48 32.21
C CYS A 462 -1.24 8.97 32.48
N TRP A 463 -2.16 8.27 31.82
CA TRP A 463 -2.31 6.81 31.92
C TRP A 463 -2.54 6.11 30.56
N GLY A 464 -2.44 6.84 29.45
CA GLY A 464 -2.57 6.27 28.09
C GLY A 464 -4.02 5.95 27.66
N GLY A 465 -5.01 6.42 28.40
CA GLY A 465 -6.44 6.26 28.06
C GLY A 465 -6.85 7.02 26.79
N ASP A 466 -7.81 6.50 26.04
CA ASP A 466 -8.27 7.14 24.79
C ASP A 466 -8.98 8.49 25.01
N ASN A 467 -9.39 8.80 26.25
CA ASN A 467 -9.89 10.13 26.63
C ASN A 467 -8.75 11.15 26.85
N GLN A 468 -7.49 10.70 26.86
CA GLN A 468 -6.29 11.53 26.94
C GLN A 468 -5.55 11.66 25.59
N LYS A 469 -6.04 10.98 24.55
CA LYS A 469 -5.50 11.01 23.19
C LYS A 469 -6.34 11.92 22.30
N TRP A 470 -5.65 12.64 21.43
CA TRP A 470 -6.20 13.69 20.58
C TRP A 470 -5.65 13.55 19.17
N ARG A 471 -6.43 14.00 18.19
CA ARG A 471 -6.11 13.98 16.76
C ARG A 471 -6.06 15.41 16.27
N VAL A 472 -4.89 15.83 15.79
CA VAL A 472 -4.68 17.19 15.25
C VAL A 472 -4.90 17.14 13.75
N ASN A 473 -5.98 17.75 13.28
CA ASN A 473 -6.36 17.74 11.87
C ASN A 473 -5.70 18.92 11.13
N SER A 474 -5.51 18.77 9.82
CA SER A 474 -4.92 19.80 8.94
C SER A 474 -5.73 21.10 8.86
N ASP A 475 -7.02 21.05 9.21
CA ASP A 475 -7.92 22.20 9.29
C ASP A 475 -7.84 22.96 10.63
N GLY A 476 -6.94 22.54 11.54
CA GLY A 476 -6.73 23.12 12.85
C GLY A 476 -7.71 22.64 13.94
N SER A 477 -8.61 21.69 13.66
CA SER A 477 -9.37 21.05 14.74
C SER A 477 -8.52 20.06 15.55
N ILE A 478 -8.76 20.01 16.86
CA ILE A 478 -8.21 19.01 17.78
C ILE A 478 -9.37 18.15 18.25
N VAL A 479 -9.34 16.84 17.95
CA VAL A 479 -10.47 15.92 18.17
C VAL A 479 -10.10 14.83 19.18
N GLY A 480 -10.88 14.66 20.24
CA GLY A 480 -10.67 13.59 21.22
C GLY A 480 -10.88 12.22 20.60
N VAL A 481 -9.93 11.29 20.81
CA VAL A 481 -9.96 9.94 20.22
C VAL A 481 -11.17 9.15 20.69
N GLN A 482 -11.41 9.08 22.00
CA GLN A 482 -12.55 8.32 22.55
C GLN A 482 -13.93 8.88 22.14
N SER A 483 -14.07 10.20 22.08
CA SER A 483 -15.37 10.87 21.91
C SER A 483 -15.72 11.19 20.45
N GLY A 484 -14.72 11.39 19.59
CA GLY A 484 -14.91 11.95 18.25
C GLY A 484 -15.32 13.43 18.25
N LEU A 485 -15.29 14.10 19.40
CA LEU A 485 -15.67 15.51 19.58
C LEU A 485 -14.47 16.45 19.55
N CYS A 486 -14.69 17.68 19.11
CA CYS A 486 -13.68 18.73 19.03
C CYS A 486 -13.42 19.39 20.39
N LEU A 487 -12.17 19.79 20.63
CA LEU A 487 -11.79 20.75 21.65
C LEU A 487 -12.41 22.11 21.33
N ASP A 488 -13.29 22.58 22.20
CA ASP A 488 -14.17 23.73 21.98
C ASP A 488 -14.04 24.71 23.14
N ALA A 489 -13.83 25.99 22.84
CA ALA A 489 -13.85 27.05 23.84
C ALA A 489 -15.26 27.62 24.03
N THR A 490 -15.73 27.65 25.28
CA THR A 490 -17.04 28.20 25.69
C THR A 490 -17.18 29.72 25.51
N GLY A 491 -16.08 30.41 25.18
CA GLY A 491 -16.00 31.85 24.97
C GLY A 491 -14.62 32.25 24.46
N SER A 492 -14.34 33.55 24.32
CA SER A 492 -13.09 34.07 23.74
C SER A 492 -12.17 34.85 24.71
N GLY A 493 -12.63 35.13 25.92
CA GLY A 493 -11.88 35.88 26.94
C GLY A 493 -11.00 35.00 27.84
N ASN A 494 -10.17 35.65 28.66
CA ASN A 494 -9.45 34.99 29.75
C ASN A 494 -10.43 34.31 30.71
N GLY A 495 -10.16 33.06 31.08
CA GLY A 495 -11.03 32.25 31.94
C GLY A 495 -12.18 31.55 31.21
N ALA A 496 -12.32 31.70 29.89
CA ALA A 496 -13.25 30.89 29.12
C ALA A 496 -12.81 29.42 29.16
N LEU A 497 -13.68 28.54 29.65
CA LEU A 497 -13.37 27.13 29.87
C LEU A 497 -13.37 26.33 28.57
N LEU A 498 -12.61 25.25 28.54
CA LEU A 498 -12.61 24.27 27.46
C LEU A 498 -13.57 23.11 27.75
N GLN A 499 -14.24 22.67 26.70
CA GLN A 499 -15.15 21.52 26.68
C GLN A 499 -14.92 20.67 25.44
N LEU A 500 -15.53 19.48 25.41
CA LEU A 500 -15.80 18.77 24.17
C LEU A 500 -17.10 19.27 23.55
N TYR A 501 -17.11 19.46 22.23
CA TYR A 501 -18.34 19.72 21.49
C TYR A 501 -18.31 19.09 20.10
N SER A 502 -19.47 18.90 19.49
CA SER A 502 -19.61 18.40 18.12
C SER A 502 -18.82 19.30 17.17
N CYS A 503 -18.01 18.70 16.29
CA CYS A 503 -17.18 19.46 15.36
C CYS A 503 -18.05 20.21 14.33
N TRP A 504 -17.98 21.55 14.31
CA TRP A 504 -18.78 22.39 13.41
C TRP A 504 -17.95 23.42 12.63
N ASN A 505 -16.62 23.29 12.64
CA ASN A 505 -15.66 24.18 11.98
C ASN A 505 -15.65 25.64 12.47
N GLY A 506 -16.25 25.91 13.64
CA GLY A 506 -16.23 27.21 14.29
C GLY A 506 -14.83 27.66 14.69
N SER A 507 -14.58 28.98 14.71
CA SER A 507 -13.28 29.56 15.05
C SER A 507 -12.83 29.30 16.50
N ASN A 508 -13.77 28.96 17.39
CA ASN A 508 -13.53 28.51 18.78
C ASN A 508 -13.13 27.02 18.88
N GLN A 509 -13.13 26.29 17.76
CA GLN A 509 -12.65 24.90 17.62
C GLN A 509 -11.40 24.81 16.72
N ARG A 510 -10.80 25.94 16.35
CA ARG A 510 -9.59 26.03 15.52
C ARG A 510 -8.39 26.41 16.38
N TRP A 511 -7.30 25.67 16.23
CA TRP A 511 -6.11 25.72 17.07
C TRP A 511 -4.85 25.72 16.20
N ALA A 512 -3.89 26.59 16.54
CA ALA A 512 -2.53 26.54 16.04
C ALA A 512 -1.63 26.03 17.17
N VAL A 513 -0.87 24.96 16.92
CA VAL A 513 0.13 24.46 17.87
C VAL A 513 1.50 24.99 17.46
N THR A 514 2.15 25.77 18.32
CA THR A 514 3.27 26.68 17.98
C THR A 514 4.33 26.80 19.07
#